data_AF-A0A957E457-F1
#
_entry.id   AF-A0A957E457-F1
#
_cell.length_a   1.000
_cell.length_b   1.000
_cell.length_c   1.000
_cell.angle_alpha   90.00
_cell.angle_beta   90.00
_cell.angle_gamma   90.00
#
_symmetry.space_group_name_H-M   'P 1'
#
loop_
_entity.id
_entity.type
_entity.pdbx_description
1 polymer ?
#
loop_
_entity_poly.entity_id
_entity_poly.type
_entity_poly.pdbx_seq_one_letter_code
_entity_poly.pdbx_strand_id
1 'polypeptide(L)'
;MTYDNWLKTIPSEIINEPLWNMNLYRHALFPGKLAWFDSSKLSQNRRTLRLSAQLYRATGKISSNIAEGYSMASGKDPAHFQVPMPSDTQYAIR
;
A
#
# COMPACT_ATOMS: atom_id res chain seq x y z
N MET A 1 12.79 7.10 -14.87
CA MET A 1 11.37 7.25 -15.29
C MET A 1 10.70 8.24 -14.36
N THR A 2 9.97 9.21 -14.88
CA THR A 2 9.21 10.18 -14.07
C THR A 2 7.82 9.62 -13.71
N TYR A 3 7.16 10.22 -12.73
CA TYR A 3 5.80 9.85 -12.33
C TYR A 3 4.81 9.96 -13.50
N ASP A 4 4.83 11.08 -14.24
CA ASP A 4 3.91 11.30 -15.36
C ASP A 4 4.13 10.32 -16.51
N ASN A 5 5.39 9.93 -16.76
CA ASN A 5 5.69 8.91 -17.76
C ASN A 5 5.25 7.51 -17.29
N TRP A 6 5.34 7.23 -15.99
CA TRP A 6 4.85 5.98 -15.41
C TRP A 6 3.33 5.88 -15.46
N LEU A 7 2.58 6.96 -15.19
CA LEU A 7 1.11 6.96 -15.27
C LEU A 7 0.60 6.48 -16.65
N LYS A 8 1.32 6.80 -17.72
CA LYS A 8 0.99 6.38 -19.10
C LYS A 8 1.19 4.87 -19.34
N THR A 9 1.87 4.17 -18.43
CA THR A 9 2.15 2.73 -18.54
C THR A 9 1.16 1.85 -17.79
N ILE A 10 0.19 2.46 -17.12
CA ILE A 10 -0.74 1.74 -16.24
C ILE A 10 -1.86 1.12 -17.09
N PRO A 11 -2.12 -0.20 -16.92
CA PRO A 11 -3.22 -0.86 -17.59
C PRO A 11 -4.58 -0.26 -17.22
N SER A 12 -5.54 -0.27 -18.15
CA SER A 12 -6.88 0.27 -17.94
C SER A 12 -7.63 -0.44 -16.81
N GLU A 13 -7.33 -1.73 -16.57
CA GLU A 13 -7.88 -2.51 -15.47
C GLU A 13 -7.60 -1.86 -14.11
N ILE A 14 -6.38 -1.32 -13.92
CA ILE A 14 -6.02 -0.61 -12.69
C ILE A 14 -6.64 0.78 -12.67
N ILE A 15 -6.64 1.48 -13.82
CA ILE A 15 -7.18 2.84 -13.91
C ILE A 15 -8.68 2.89 -13.56
N ASN A 16 -9.41 1.84 -13.90
CA ASN A 16 -10.85 1.73 -13.68
C ASN A 16 -11.21 1.34 -12.23
N GLU A 17 -10.24 0.96 -11.40
CA GLU A 17 -10.50 0.66 -9.98
C GLU A 17 -10.83 1.94 -9.20
N PRO A 18 -11.83 1.94 -8.29
CA PRO A 18 -12.17 3.11 -7.48
C PRO A 18 -10.98 3.69 -6.70
N LEU A 19 -10.08 2.81 -6.25
CA LEU A 19 -8.87 3.16 -5.51
C LEU A 19 -7.90 4.01 -6.36
N TRP A 20 -7.92 3.86 -7.70
CA TRP A 20 -7.09 4.64 -8.61
C TRP A 20 -7.37 6.14 -8.52
N ASN A 21 -8.60 6.55 -8.19
CA ASN A 21 -8.96 7.96 -8.07
C ASN A 21 -8.22 8.66 -6.93
N MET A 22 -7.69 7.91 -5.96
CA MET A 22 -6.95 8.46 -4.82
C MET A 22 -5.53 8.86 -5.23
N ASN A 23 -5.23 10.16 -5.20
CA ASN A 23 -3.89 10.68 -5.50
C ASN A 23 -2.82 10.01 -4.63
N LEU A 24 -3.08 9.85 -3.33
CA LEU A 24 -2.15 9.23 -2.38
C LEU A 24 -1.80 7.79 -2.79
N TYR A 25 -2.79 7.00 -3.22
CA TYR A 25 -2.56 5.62 -3.67
C TYR A 25 -1.65 5.57 -4.90
N ARG A 26 -1.90 6.42 -5.90
CA ARG A 26 -1.06 6.49 -7.11
C ARG A 26 0.38 6.88 -6.79
N HIS A 27 0.56 7.87 -5.90
CA HIS A 27 1.88 8.28 -5.43
C HIS A 27 2.57 7.19 -4.61
N ALA A 28 1.84 6.35 -3.88
CA ALA A 28 2.40 5.24 -3.12
C ALA A 28 2.82 4.04 -4.00
N LEU A 29 2.14 3.81 -5.12
CA LEU A 29 2.51 2.77 -6.09
C LEU A 29 3.81 3.10 -6.85
N PHE A 30 4.05 4.38 -7.12
CA PHE A 30 5.20 4.80 -7.94
C PHE A 30 6.57 4.43 -7.34
N PRO A 31 6.85 4.62 -6.03
CA PRO A 31 8.04 4.12 -5.38
C PRO A 31 8.24 2.61 -5.55
N GLY A 32 7.16 1.82 -5.54
CA GLY A 32 7.23 0.38 -5.82
C GLY A 32 7.76 0.09 -7.23
N LYS A 33 7.34 0.89 -8.22
CA LYS A 33 7.88 0.78 -9.59
C LYS A 33 9.35 1.15 -9.69
N LEU A 34 9.80 2.20 -9.00
CA LEU A 34 11.22 2.56 -8.97
C LEU A 34 12.04 1.48 -8.25
N ALA A 35 11.56 1.05 -7.08
CA ALA A 35 12.17 0.02 -6.26
C ALA A 35 12.30 -1.31 -7.00
N TRP A 36 11.39 -1.68 -7.90
CA TRP A 36 11.54 -2.87 -8.75
C TRP A 36 12.83 -2.84 -9.58
N PHE A 37 13.14 -1.70 -10.21
CA PHE A 37 14.37 -1.58 -11.01
C PHE A 37 15.61 -1.62 -10.13
N ASP A 38 15.59 -0.92 -9.00
CA ASP A 38 16.73 -0.85 -8.09
C ASP A 38 16.95 -2.18 -7.39
N SER A 39 15.89 -2.85 -6.92
CA SER A 39 15.97 -4.16 -6.29
C SER A 39 16.48 -5.22 -7.27
N SER A 40 16.08 -5.15 -8.55
CA SER A 40 16.55 -6.07 -9.60
C SER A 40 18.05 -5.92 -9.89
N LYS A 41 18.59 -4.70 -9.80
CA LYS A 41 20.03 -4.46 -9.92
C LYS A 41 20.77 -4.92 -8.66
N LEU A 42 20.27 -4.55 -7.49
CA LEU A 42 20.86 -4.91 -6.20
C LEU A 42 20.84 -6.42 -5.94
N SER A 43 19.85 -7.16 -6.44
CA SER A 43 19.78 -8.61 -6.27
C SER A 43 20.88 -9.37 -7.02
N GLN A 44 21.53 -8.75 -8.02
CA GLN A 44 22.63 -9.37 -8.75
C GLN A 44 23.90 -9.50 -7.90
N ASN A 45 24.04 -8.68 -6.85
CA ASN A 45 25.14 -8.76 -5.92
C ASN A 45 24.69 -9.46 -4.63
N ARG A 46 25.32 -10.60 -4.32
CA ARG A 46 24.99 -11.42 -3.14
C ARG A 46 25.03 -10.63 -1.82
N ARG A 47 25.89 -9.61 -1.71
CA ARG A 47 26.01 -8.77 -0.50
C ARG A 47 24.78 -7.91 -0.25
N THR A 48 24.04 -7.56 -1.30
CA THR A 48 22.87 -6.67 -1.24
C THR A 48 21.54 -7.41 -1.37
N LEU A 49 21.54 -8.74 -1.48
CA LEU A 49 20.32 -9.54 -1.69
C LEU A 49 19.27 -9.34 -0.60
N ARG A 50 19.68 -9.26 0.68
CA ARG A 50 18.74 -9.00 1.79
C ARG A 50 18.17 -7.58 1.72
N LEU A 51 19.00 -6.60 1.36
CA LEU A 51 18.60 -5.20 1.24
C LEU A 51 17.65 -4.98 0.06
N SER A 52 17.90 -5.62 -1.09
CA SER A 52 17.02 -5.52 -2.26
C SER A 52 15.62 -6.05 -1.96
N ALA A 53 15.53 -7.18 -1.26
CA ALA A 53 14.26 -7.74 -0.82
C ALA A 53 13.54 -6.85 0.20
N GLN A 54 14.27 -6.24 1.14
CA GLN A 54 13.68 -5.30 2.09
C GLN A 54 13.16 -4.04 1.40
N LEU A 55 13.94 -3.45 0.48
CA LEU A 55 13.54 -2.28 -0.30
C LEU A 55 12.23 -2.55 -1.04
N TYR A 56 12.16 -3.64 -1.80
CA TYR A 56 10.98 -3.98 -2.59
C TYR A 56 9.74 -4.21 -1.72
N ARG A 57 9.89 -4.91 -0.58
CA ARG A 57 8.76 -5.13 0.35
C ARG A 57 8.32 -3.84 1.05
N ALA A 58 9.26 -3.02 1.49
CA ALA A 58 8.94 -1.79 2.21
C ALA A 58 8.14 -0.82 1.34
N THR A 59 8.55 -0.62 0.08
CA THR A 59 7.80 0.25 -0.84
C THR A 59 6.44 -0.34 -1.23
N GLY A 60 6.35 -1.66 -1.45
CA GLY A 60 5.08 -2.33 -1.70
C GLY A 60 4.08 -2.24 -0.53
N LYS A 61 4.57 -2.23 0.72
CA LYS A 61 3.71 -2.07 1.90
C LYS A 61 2.99 -0.72 1.94
N ILE A 62 3.57 0.34 1.38
CA ILE A 62 2.96 1.68 1.43
C ILE A 62 1.62 1.67 0.69
N SER A 63 1.58 1.18 -0.55
CA SER A 63 0.34 1.10 -1.32
C SER A 63 -0.62 0.03 -0.77
N SER A 64 -0.10 -1.09 -0.26
CA SER A 64 -0.89 -2.13 0.37
C SER A 64 -1.67 -1.62 1.59
N ASN A 65 -1.01 -0.91 2.50
CA ASN A 65 -1.64 -0.37 3.69
C ASN A 65 -2.71 0.70 3.34
N ILE A 66 -2.49 1.49 2.28
CA ILE A 66 -3.49 2.45 1.78
C ILE A 66 -4.71 1.70 1.22
N ALA A 67 -4.50 0.65 0.44
CA ALA A 67 -5.58 -0.17 -0.14
C ALA A 67 -6.40 -0.88 0.95
N GLU A 68 -5.73 -1.42 1.96
CA GLU A 68 -6.36 -2.03 3.14
C GLU A 68 -7.21 -1.01 3.90
N GLY A 69 -6.64 0.14 4.24
CA GLY A 69 -7.38 1.23 4.91
C GLY A 69 -8.58 1.73 4.10
N TYR A 70 -8.46 1.81 2.77
CA TYR A 70 -9.58 2.15 1.89
C TYR A 70 -10.68 1.08 1.92
N SER A 71 -10.31 -0.20 1.93
CA SER A 71 -11.27 -1.32 1.97
C SER A 71 -12.04 -1.36 3.29
N MET A 72 -11.35 -1.09 4.41
CA MET A 72 -11.97 -0.96 5.74
C MET A 72 -12.94 0.22 5.79
N ALA A 73 -12.52 1.40 5.32
CA ALA A 73 -13.34 2.62 5.36
C ALA A 73 -14.57 2.53 4.43
N SER A 74 -14.49 1.77 3.34
CA SER A 74 -15.59 1.59 2.39
C SER A 74 -16.58 0.49 2.77
N GLY A 75 -16.40 -0.17 3.93
CA GLY A 75 -17.28 -1.23 4.42
C GLY A 75 -17.26 -2.51 3.56
N LYS A 76 -16.26 -2.63 2.67
CA LYS A 76 -16.09 -3.79 1.77
C LYS A 76 -15.30 -4.93 2.41
N ASP A 77 -14.98 -4.82 3.69
CA ASP A 77 -14.40 -5.90 4.50
C ASP A 77 -15.48 -6.57 5.36
N PRO A 78 -15.94 -7.78 5.01
CA PRO A 78 -16.89 -8.54 5.82
C PRO A 78 -16.27 -9.09 7.13
N ALA A 79 -14.94 -9.04 7.30
CA ALA A 79 -14.26 -9.62 8.46
C ALA A 79 -14.20 -8.69 9.68
N HIS A 80 -14.69 -7.45 9.57
CA HIS A 80 -14.79 -6.52 10.70
C HIS A 80 -16.25 -6.26 11.13
N PHE A 81 -16.99 -7.35 11.34
CA PHE A 81 -18.08 -7.36 12.31
C PHE A 81 -17.55 -7.98 13.61
N GLN A 82 -16.91 -7.16 14.48
CA GLN A 82 -16.87 -7.24 15.95
C GLN A 82 -15.63 -6.53 16.52
N VAL A 83 -15.80 -5.29 16.98
CA VAL A 83 -15.83 -4.99 18.43
C VAL A 83 -16.88 -3.90 18.62
N PRO A 84 -18.02 -4.15 19.28
CA PRO A 84 -18.82 -3.05 19.80
C PRO A 84 -17.99 -2.40 20.90
N MET A 85 -17.67 -1.12 20.75
CA MET A 85 -17.15 -0.32 21.87
C MET A 85 -18.16 -0.47 23.01
N PRO A 86 -17.74 -0.91 24.22
CA PRO A 86 -18.66 -0.98 25.35
C PRO A 86 -19.25 0.42 25.56
N SER A 87 -20.58 0.50 25.56
CA SER A 87 -21.33 1.74 25.80
C SER A 87 -21.27 2.22 27.24
N ASP A 88 -20.46 1.60 28.10
CA ASP A 88 -20.38 1.91 29.51
C ASP A 88 -18.94 2.05 29.97
N THR A 89 -18.44 3.29 29.96
CA THR A 89 -17.40 3.70 30.91
C THR A 89 -17.79 5.05 31.51
N GLN A 90 -18.96 5.06 32.14
CA GLN A 90 -19.14 5.85 33.35
C GLN A 90 -18.75 4.96 34.54
N TYR A 91 -18.09 5.55 35.53
CA TYR A 91 -17.59 4.95 36.79
C TYR A 91 -16.33 4.09 36.64
N ALA A 92 -15.34 4.10 37.53
CA ALA A 92 -14.97 4.98 38.64
C ALA A 92 -13.58 4.51 39.10
N ILE A 93 -12.87 5.43 39.73
CA ILE A 93 -11.65 5.21 40.53
C ILE A 93 -11.85 4.03 41.50
N ARG A 94 -10.97 3.02 41.44
CA ARG A 94 -10.19 2.43 42.55
C ARG A 94 -9.35 1.25 42.07
#